data_AF-A0A645JIS7-F1
#
_entry.id   AF-A0A645JIS7-F1
#
_cell.length_a   1.000
_cell.length_b   1.000
_cell.length_c   1.000
_cell.angle_alpha   90.00
_cell.angle_beta   90.00
_cell.angle_gamma   90.00
#
_symmetry.space_group_name_H-M   'P 1'
#
loop_
_entity.id
_entity.type
_entity.pdbx_description
1 polymer ?
#
loop_
_entity_poly.entity_id
_entity_poly.type
_entity_poly.pdbx_seq_one_letter_code
_entity_poly.pdbx_strand_id
1 'polypeptide(L)'
;MGKVQQQIAPLVTLNSLRNLIESCYNLETPRLETSLQEKITFLYGSKDIAKLCLPRIKKYKNSNLIILDSLNHCEYFMINQEDYIKKIIN
;
A
#
# COMPACT_ATOMS: atom_id res chain seq x y z
N MET A 1 6.71 4.56 -15.92
CA MET A 1 5.48 3.74 -16.01
C MET A 1 4.51 4.22 -17.10
N GLY A 2 4.09 5.49 -17.17
CA GLY A 2 2.98 5.93 -18.05
C GLY A 2 2.95 5.45 -19.51
N LYS A 3 4.01 5.66 -20.31
CA LYS A 3 4.01 5.26 -21.74
C LYS A 3 4.00 3.74 -21.96
N VAL A 4 4.77 3.01 -21.16
CA VAL A 4 4.83 1.53 -21.22
C VAL A 4 3.51 0.92 -20.76
N GLN A 5 2.89 1.51 -19.74
CA GLN A 5 1.63 1.01 -19.19
C GLN A 5 0.45 1.21 -20.15
N GLN A 6 0.47 2.25 -20.99
CA GLN A 6 -0.50 2.43 -22.07
C GLN A 6 -0.40 1.38 -23.18
N GLN A 7 0.79 0.79 -23.40
CA GLN A 7 0.94 -0.31 -24.37
C GLN A 7 0.28 -1.60 -23.87
N ILE A 8 0.31 -1.84 -22.55
CA ILE A 8 -0.26 -3.04 -21.93
C ILE A 8 -1.75 -2.85 -21.60
N ALA A 9 -2.14 -1.64 -21.18
CA ALA A 9 -3.50 -1.31 -20.79
C ALA A 9 -3.99 -0.07 -21.59
N PRO A 10 -4.38 -0.24 -22.87
CA PRO A 10 -4.67 0.87 -23.77
C PRO A 10 -5.86 1.73 -23.37
N LEU A 11 -6.77 1.20 -22.54
CA LEU A 11 -7.90 1.93 -21.99
C LEU A 11 -7.52 2.84 -20.80
N VAL A 12 -6.34 2.65 -20.22
CA VAL A 12 -5.86 3.44 -19.08
C VAL A 12 -5.28 4.76 -19.60
N THR A 13 -6.04 5.84 -19.41
CA THR A 13 -5.60 7.18 -19.81
C THR A 13 -4.55 7.75 -18.84
N LEU A 14 -3.86 8.82 -19.25
CA LEU A 14 -2.99 9.57 -18.34
C LEU A 14 -3.75 10.10 -17.11
N ASN A 15 -5.02 10.49 -17.28
CA ASN A 15 -5.86 10.92 -16.16
C ASN A 15 -6.22 9.75 -15.25
N SER A 16 -6.47 8.56 -15.80
CA SER A 16 -6.66 7.34 -15.00
C SER A 16 -5.42 7.07 -14.15
N LEU A 17 -4.22 7.17 -14.73
CA LEU A 17 -2.95 7.01 -13.99
C LEU A 17 -2.76 8.08 -12.92
N ARG A 18 -3.05 9.35 -13.23
CA ARG A 18 -3.01 10.43 -12.23
C ARG A 18 -3.96 10.16 -11.09
N ASN A 19 -5.22 9.83 -11.38
CA ASN A 19 -6.22 9.54 -10.36
C ASN A 19 -5.81 8.35 -9.47
N LEU A 20 -5.18 7.33 -10.03
CA LEU A 20 -4.60 6.21 -9.28
C LEU A 20 -3.45 6.65 -8.37
N ILE A 21 -2.55 7.49 -8.85
CA ILE A 21 -1.45 8.02 -8.03
C ILE A 21 -2.00 8.92 -6.91
N GLU A 22 -2.90 9.83 -7.26
CA GLU A 22 -3.56 10.72 -6.30
C GLU A 22 -4.36 9.93 -5.26
N SER A 23 -5.04 8.85 -5.64
CA SER A 23 -5.76 8.01 -4.68
C SER A 23 -4.83 7.24 -3.74
N CYS A 24 -3.54 7.06 -4.07
CA CYS A 24 -2.56 6.48 -3.15
C CYS A 24 -1.97 7.54 -2.20
N TYR A 25 -1.74 8.77 -2.68
CA TYR A 25 -0.99 9.80 -1.94
C TYR A 25 -1.81 10.96 -1.41
N ASN A 26 -3.06 11.16 -1.82
CA ASN A 26 -3.90 12.30 -1.44
C ASN A 26 -5.32 11.87 -1.04
N LEU A 27 -5.42 10.67 -0.44
CA LEU A 27 -6.68 10.15 0.08
C LEU A 27 -6.84 10.50 1.58
N GLU A 28 -8.05 10.90 1.96
CA GLU A 28 -8.43 10.98 3.37
C GLU A 28 -8.98 9.61 3.80
N THR A 29 -8.26 8.95 4.70
CA THR A 29 -8.66 7.62 5.15
C THR A 29 -9.86 7.74 6.11
N PRO A 30 -10.85 6.84 6.10
CA PRO A 30 -12.06 6.99 6.91
C PRO A 30 -11.75 6.83 8.41
N ARG A 31 -12.63 7.30 9.29
CA ARG A 31 -12.61 6.87 10.69
C ARG A 31 -13.15 5.44 10.76
N LEU A 32 -12.49 4.60 11.55
CA LEU A 32 -12.86 3.19 11.70
C LEU A 32 -13.07 2.89 13.18
N GLU A 33 -14.11 2.12 13.49
CA GLU A 33 -14.33 1.56 14.82
C GLU A 33 -13.20 0.60 15.19
N THR A 34 -12.95 0.43 16.49
CA THR A 34 -11.86 -0.42 17.01
C THR A 34 -11.89 -1.83 16.42
N SER A 35 -13.06 -2.45 16.37
CA SER A 35 -13.23 -3.82 15.83
C SER A 35 -12.89 -3.98 14.35
N LEU A 36 -12.92 -2.88 13.59
CA LEU A 36 -12.46 -2.86 12.19
C LEU A 36 -10.96 -2.61 12.10
N GLN A 37 -10.41 -1.75 12.97
CA GLN A 37 -8.99 -1.47 13.02
C GLN A 37 -8.17 -2.73 13.34
N GLU A 38 -8.64 -3.56 14.26
CA GLU A 38 -8.00 -4.81 14.68
C GLU A 38 -7.82 -5.82 13.54
N LYS A 39 -8.60 -5.69 12.46
CA LYS A 39 -8.53 -6.55 11.28
C LYS A 39 -7.57 -6.04 10.21
N ILE A 40 -6.94 -4.88 10.44
CA ILE A 40 -6.09 -4.21 9.46
C ILE A 40 -4.63 -4.46 9.79
N THR A 41 -3.88 -4.95 8.79
CA THR A 41 -2.42 -4.94 8.80
C THR A 41 -1.91 -3.98 7.72
N PHE A 42 -1.17 -2.98 8.16
CA PHE A 42 -0.39 -2.10 7.30
C PHE A 42 1.01 -2.66 7.14
N LEU A 43 1.45 -2.81 5.90
CA LEU A 43 2.78 -3.34 5.57
C LEU A 43 3.55 -2.33 4.72
N TYR A 44 4.76 -1.96 5.14
CA TYR A 44 5.62 -1.03 4.42
C TYR A 44 7.06 -1.55 4.33
N GLY A 45 7.70 -1.32 3.19
CA GLY A 45 9.16 -1.40 3.10
C GLY A 45 9.80 -0.10 3.59
N SER A 46 10.92 -0.18 4.32
CA SER A 46 11.64 1.01 4.82
C SER A 46 12.19 1.93 3.71
N LYS A 47 12.40 1.40 2.50
CA LYS A 47 12.78 2.18 1.31
C LYS A 47 11.58 2.57 0.44
N ASP A 48 10.37 2.09 0.74
CA ASP A 48 9.17 2.44 0.00
C ASP A 48 8.84 3.94 0.19
N ILE A 49 8.65 4.65 -0.93
CA ILE A 49 8.23 6.06 -0.94
C ILE A 49 6.81 6.23 -0.37
N ALA A 50 5.96 5.20 -0.44
CA ALA A 50 4.63 5.19 0.15
C ALA A 50 4.65 5.35 1.68
N LYS A 51 5.81 5.19 2.34
CA LYS A 51 5.97 5.50 3.77
C LYS A 51 5.62 6.95 4.13
N LEU A 52 5.60 7.86 3.15
CA LEU A 52 5.10 9.23 3.33
C LEU A 52 3.64 9.26 3.79
N CYS A 53 2.87 8.19 3.56
CA CYS A 53 1.49 8.05 4.03
C CYS A 53 1.38 7.57 5.50
N LEU A 54 2.48 7.16 6.14
CA LEU A 54 2.48 6.66 7.53
C LEU A 54 1.78 7.60 8.53
N PRO A 55 1.97 8.93 8.51
CA PRO A 55 1.30 9.83 9.45
C PRO A 55 -0.24 9.72 9.41
N ARG A 56 -0.82 9.39 8.25
CA ARG A 56 -2.29 9.30 8.08
C ARG A 56 -2.88 8.04 8.68
N ILE A 57 -2.11 6.95 8.71
CA ILE A 57 -2.57 5.68 9.27
C ILE A 57 -2.31 5.58 10.78
N LYS A 58 -1.48 6.46 11.37
CA LYS A 58 -1.21 6.50 12.83
C LYS A 58 -2.47 6.64 13.69
N LYS A 59 -3.59 7.11 13.13
CA LYS A 59 -4.87 7.18 13.84
C LYS A 59 -5.50 5.80 14.11
N TYR A 60 -5.09 4.76 13.39
CA TYR A 60 -5.56 3.39 13.57
C TYR A 60 -4.72 2.65 14.63
N LYS A 61 -4.88 3.05 15.89
CA LYS A 61 -4.02 2.58 16.99
C LYS A 61 -4.16 1.08 17.27
N ASN A 62 -5.28 0.47 16.89
CA ASN A 62 -5.53 -0.96 17.10
C ASN A 62 -5.20 -1.81 15.86
N SER A 63 -4.64 -1.20 14.81
CA SER A 63 -4.15 -1.94 13.64
C SER A 63 -2.74 -2.45 13.84
N ASN A 64 -2.36 -3.47 13.07
CA ASN A 64 -0.99 -3.94 13.01
C ASN A 64 -0.19 -3.11 11.99
N LEU A 65 1.04 -2.73 12.32
CA LEU A 65 1.96 -2.05 11.41
C LEU A 65 3.28 -2.81 11.36
N ILE A 66 3.59 -3.35 10.19
CA ILE A 66 4.82 -4.09 9.92
C ILE A 66 5.69 -3.24 8.98
N ILE A 67 6.92 -2.99 9.40
CA ILE A 67 7.93 -2.31 8.59
C ILE A 67 9.04 -3.32 8.27
N LEU A 68 9.29 -3.54 6.99
CA LEU A 68 10.32 -4.47 6.50
C LEU A 68 11.57 -3.71 6.07
N ASP A 69 12.72 -4.17 6.54
CA ASP A 69 13.98 -3.52 6.25
C ASP A 69 14.42 -3.71 4.80
N SER A 70 15.02 -2.66 4.24
CA SER A 70 15.61 -2.62 2.90
C SER A 70 14.70 -2.91 1.71
N LEU A 71 13.38 -3.05 1.90
CA LEU A 71 12.42 -3.30 0.81
C LEU A 71 11.76 -2.02 0.29
N ASN A 72 11.49 -2.00 -1.02
CA ASN A 72 10.68 -1.02 -1.73
C ASN A 72 9.22 -1.48 -1.87
N HIS A 73 8.44 -0.70 -2.60
CA HIS A 73 7.03 -0.96 -2.87
C HIS A 73 6.81 -2.36 -3.45
N CYS A 74 5.90 -3.13 -2.84
CA CYS A 74 5.47 -4.44 -3.30
C CYS A 74 6.58 -5.52 -3.36
N GLU A 75 7.82 -5.23 -2.97
CA GLU A 75 8.93 -6.18 -3.12
C GLU A 75 8.75 -7.45 -2.28
N TYR A 76 8.23 -7.31 -1.05
CA TYR A 76 8.13 -8.44 -0.13
C TYR A 76 7.29 -9.60 -0.67
N PHE A 77 6.10 -9.32 -1.21
CA PHE A 77 5.29 -10.40 -1.79
C PHE A 77 5.89 -10.96 -3.06
N MET A 78 6.72 -10.20 -3.80
CA MET A 78 7.36 -10.72 -5.01
C MET A 78 8.48 -11.70 -4.68
N ILE A 79 9.32 -11.37 -3.69
CA ILE A 79 10.53 -12.13 -3.37
C ILE A 79 10.31 -13.22 -2.31
N ASN A 80 9.33 -13.05 -1.41
CA ASN A 80 9.04 -13.97 -0.29
C ASN A 80 7.55 -14.34 -0.27
N GLN A 81 7.03 -14.84 -1.40
CA GLN A 81 5.60 -15.13 -1.62
C GLN A 81 4.97 -16.00 -0.53
N GLU A 82 5.62 -17.12 -0.18
CA GLU A 82 5.08 -18.02 0.83
C GLU A 82 5.00 -17.38 2.22
N ASP A 83 6.06 -16.64 2.61
CA ASP A 83 6.12 -15.97 3.90
C ASP A 83 5.08 -14.85 3.97
N TYR A 84 4.89 -14.11 2.88
CA TYR A 84 3.85 -13.10 2.74
C TYR A 84 2.45 -13.69 2.93
N ILE A 85 2.14 -14.80 2.26
CA ILE A 85 0.84 -15.47 2.40
C ILE A 85 0.64 -15.92 3.86
N LYS A 86 1.62 -16.63 4.42
CA LYS A 86 1.54 -17.19 5.78
C LYS A 86 1.46 -16.12 6.87
N LYS A 87 2.01 -14.93 6.68
CA LYS A 87 2.08 -13.90 7.73
C LYS A 87 1.08 -12.77 7.57
N ILE A 88 0.64 -12.48 6.34
CA ILE A 88 -0.12 -11.26 6.03
C ILE A 88 -1.56 -11.58 5.57
N ILE A 89 -1.78 -12.70 4.87
CA ILE A 89 -3.10 -13.02 4.28
C ILE A 89 -3.96 -13.92 5.16
N ASN A 90 -3.35 -14.69 6.08
CA ASN A 90 -4.02 -15.69 6.92
C ASN A 90 -5.39 -15.30 7.50
#